data_AF-M5SCC0-F1
#
_entry.id   AF-M5SCC0-F1
#
_cell.length_a   1.000
_cell.length_b   1.000
_cell.length_c   1.000
_cell.angle_alpha   90.00
_cell.angle_beta   90.00
_cell.angle_gamma   90.00
#
_symmetry.space_group_name_H-M   'P 1'
#
loop_
_entity.id
_entity.type
_entity.pdbx_description
1 polymer ?
#
loop_
_entity_poly.entity_id
_entity_poly.type
_entity_poly.pdbx_seq_one_letter_code
_entity_poly.pdbx_strand_id
1 'polypeptide(L)'
;MMLSSQDAVGLMTFDDRIGDSLPPRTTPSHLQSLLAILAGDSGGGETDLGTVIRQAMLKLPRRSLVVLISDGLGDPESLGKALASLRAQRQEVVFLQILDPDEIDFPFHDRIEFRDLENTEHREIIDSRQIRSRYIESLQRHNATLEAACRRNRIDHALITSDVPVVDALARFVALRRGGGVSGALSLNNPAAPDSTPPTYKAVASKLSSSPEDISSR
;
A
#
# COMPACT_ATOMS: atom_id res chain seq x y z
N MET A 1 -9.71 -2.64 25.56
CA MET A 1 -8.62 -1.64 25.66
C MET A 1 -9.24 -0.30 25.36
N MET A 2 -9.25 0.61 26.34
CA MET A 2 -9.96 1.90 26.30
C MET A 2 -9.39 2.84 25.21
N LEU A 3 -10.28 3.49 24.47
CA LEU A 3 -10.07 4.56 23.49
C LEU A 3 -9.60 5.88 24.16
N SER A 4 -8.56 5.84 24.99
CA SER A 4 -8.04 7.02 25.68
C SER A 4 -6.64 7.44 25.19
N SER A 5 -6.26 7.07 23.97
CA SER A 5 -5.00 7.56 23.40
C SER A 5 -5.12 9.08 23.26
N GLN A 6 -4.55 9.83 24.21
CA GLN A 6 -4.38 11.29 24.14
C GLN A 6 -3.31 11.67 23.10
N ASP A 7 -3.06 10.81 22.13
CA ASP A 7 -2.05 10.99 21.11
C ASP A 7 -2.59 11.93 20.04
N ALA A 8 -1.84 12.97 19.73
CA ALA A 8 -2.18 13.85 18.61
C ALA A 8 -1.91 13.08 17.32
N VAL A 9 -2.95 12.85 16.53
CA VAL A 9 -2.85 12.18 15.22
C VAL A 9 -3.08 13.22 14.14
N GLY A 10 -2.27 13.20 13.10
CA GLY A 10 -2.48 13.99 11.89
C GLY A 10 -2.52 13.09 10.65
N LEU A 11 -2.88 13.64 9.51
CA LEU A 11 -2.93 12.94 8.23
C LEU A 11 -2.34 13.81 7.13
N MET A 12 -1.64 13.17 6.22
CA MET A 12 -1.25 13.77 4.96
C MET A 12 -1.54 12.76 3.87
N THR A 13 -2.36 13.14 2.89
CA THR A 13 -2.59 12.34 1.68
C THR A 13 -1.64 12.78 0.59
N PHE A 14 -1.37 11.90 -0.35
CA PHE A 14 -0.51 12.19 -1.49
C PHE A 14 -0.82 11.30 -2.68
N ASP A 15 -0.51 11.85 -3.85
CA ASP A 15 -0.56 11.26 -5.19
C ASP A 15 0.72 11.72 -5.94
N ASP A 16 0.61 12.37 -7.09
CA ASP A 16 1.70 13.10 -7.75
C ASP A 16 2.27 14.26 -6.90
N ARG A 17 1.52 14.72 -5.89
CA ARG A 17 1.91 15.78 -4.96
C ARG A 17 1.34 15.54 -3.57
N ILE A 18 1.66 16.43 -2.64
CA ILE A 18 0.99 16.44 -1.33
C ILE A 18 -0.44 16.96 -1.53
N GLY A 19 -1.41 16.13 -1.17
CA GLY A 19 -2.84 16.48 -1.15
C GLY A 19 -3.24 17.14 0.17
N ASP A 20 -4.27 16.59 0.79
CA ASP A 20 -4.81 17.09 2.05
C ASP A 20 -3.81 16.90 3.19
N SER A 21 -3.78 17.87 4.11
CA SER A 21 -2.89 17.84 5.27
C SER A 21 -3.63 18.34 6.51
N LEU A 22 -3.90 17.42 7.43
CA LEU A 22 -4.41 17.71 8.77
C LEU A 22 -3.28 17.67 9.80
N PRO A 23 -2.98 18.79 10.48
CA PRO A 23 -1.97 18.81 11.52
C PRO A 23 -2.41 17.98 12.74
N PRO A 24 -1.47 17.38 13.51
CA PRO A 24 -1.82 16.52 14.63
C PRO A 24 -2.69 17.20 15.70
N ARG A 25 -3.85 16.61 16.03
CA ARG A 25 -4.73 17.07 17.12
C ARG A 25 -5.30 15.89 17.92
N THR A 26 -5.71 16.17 19.16
CA THR A 26 -6.24 15.18 20.12
C THR A 26 -7.77 15.24 20.28
N THR A 27 -8.46 16.11 19.53
CA THR A 27 -9.90 16.32 19.72
C THR A 27 -10.72 15.19 19.10
N PRO A 28 -11.82 14.71 19.73
CA PRO A 28 -12.64 13.64 19.17
C PRO A 28 -13.21 13.93 17.78
N SER A 29 -13.55 15.20 17.50
CA SER A 29 -13.97 15.68 16.17
C SER A 29 -12.89 15.51 15.09
N HIS A 30 -11.62 15.43 15.49
CA HIS A 30 -10.50 15.28 14.56
C HIS A 30 -10.53 13.93 13.85
N LEU A 31 -10.96 12.87 14.53
CA LEU A 31 -11.11 11.55 13.93
C LEU A 31 -12.12 11.55 12.77
N GLN A 32 -13.23 12.27 12.92
CA GLN A 32 -14.22 12.38 11.84
C GLN A 32 -13.63 13.10 10.62
N SER A 33 -12.84 14.15 10.83
CA SER A 33 -12.14 14.84 9.73
C SER A 33 -11.11 13.93 9.04
N LEU A 34 -10.37 13.12 9.80
CA LEU A 34 -9.44 12.13 9.24
C LEU A 34 -10.17 11.11 8.35
N LEU A 35 -11.26 10.53 8.86
CA LEU A 35 -12.06 9.54 8.13
C LEU A 35 -12.71 10.14 6.88
N ALA A 36 -13.15 11.39 6.93
CA ALA A 36 -13.74 12.07 5.79
C ALA A 36 -12.73 12.26 4.64
N ILE A 37 -11.48 12.61 4.96
CA ILE A 37 -10.41 12.75 3.96
C ILE A 37 -10.04 11.37 3.39
N LEU A 38 -9.90 10.36 4.25
CA LEU A 38 -9.58 8.99 3.79
C LEU A 38 -10.70 8.36 2.94
N ALA A 39 -11.95 8.77 3.12
CA ALA A 39 -13.08 8.35 2.29
C ALA A 39 -13.22 9.18 1.00
N GLY A 40 -12.46 10.27 0.88
CA GLY A 40 -12.42 11.11 -0.32
C GLY A 40 -11.60 10.46 -1.44
N ASP A 41 -11.90 10.85 -2.67
CA ASP A 41 -11.16 10.38 -3.83
C ASP A 41 -9.84 11.15 -3.93
N SER A 42 -8.73 10.42 -4.00
CA SER A 42 -7.40 10.97 -4.21
C SER A 42 -7.14 10.90 -5.72
N GLY A 43 -6.88 12.03 -6.37
CA GLY A 43 -6.59 12.04 -7.81
C GLY A 43 -5.40 11.14 -8.17
N GLY A 44 -5.40 10.60 -9.39
CA GLY A 44 -4.33 9.75 -9.92
C GLY A 44 -3.25 10.56 -10.65
N GLY A 45 -2.00 10.14 -10.49
CA GLY A 45 -0.83 10.66 -11.19
C GLY A 45 0.44 9.88 -10.82
N GLU A 46 1.44 9.90 -11.70
CA GLU A 46 2.73 9.23 -11.49
C GLU A 46 3.37 9.68 -10.16
N THR A 47 3.37 8.76 -9.19
CA THR A 47 3.76 9.06 -7.81
C THR A 47 5.27 8.81 -7.62
N ASP A 48 6.10 9.85 -7.70
CA ASP A 48 7.46 9.78 -7.12
C ASP A 48 7.35 9.88 -5.59
N LEU A 49 7.01 8.75 -4.97
CA LEU A 49 6.90 8.59 -3.51
C LEU A 49 8.12 9.14 -2.78
N GLY A 50 9.31 8.97 -3.35
CA GLY A 50 10.54 9.47 -2.76
C GLY A 50 10.55 11.00 -2.66
N THR A 51 10.12 11.70 -3.71
CA THR A 51 10.03 13.16 -3.71
C THR A 51 8.92 13.67 -2.81
N VAL A 52 7.73 13.07 -2.87
CA VAL A 52 6.59 13.44 -2.02
C VAL A 52 6.93 13.30 -0.54
N ILE A 53 7.55 12.18 -0.13
CA ILE A 53 7.97 11.97 1.26
C ILE A 53 8.97 13.04 1.69
N ARG A 54 9.96 13.36 0.85
CA ARG A 54 10.95 14.43 1.16
C ARG A 54 10.28 15.79 1.35
N GLN A 55 9.24 16.11 0.59
CA GLN A 55 8.46 17.34 0.77
C GLN A 55 7.63 17.29 2.06
N ALA A 56 6.97 16.15 2.34
CA ALA A 56 6.15 15.94 3.53
C ALA A 56 6.97 16.10 4.81
N MET A 57 8.22 15.62 4.81
CA MET A 57 9.17 15.72 5.93
C MET A 57 9.36 17.15 6.44
N LEU A 58 9.27 18.16 5.58
CA LEU A 58 9.44 19.57 5.97
C LEU A 58 8.31 20.07 6.87
N LYS A 59 7.14 19.41 6.82
CA LYS A 59 5.95 19.76 7.61
C LYS A 59 5.80 18.90 8.86
N LEU A 60 6.59 17.84 9.00
CA LEU A 60 6.52 16.92 10.14
C LEU A 60 7.15 17.55 11.39
N PRO A 61 6.59 17.28 12.58
CA PRO A 61 7.21 17.69 13.83
C PRO A 61 8.55 16.96 14.04
N ARG A 62 9.47 17.53 14.83
CA ARG A 62 10.84 16.99 15.00
C ARG A 62 10.94 15.55 15.51
N ARG A 63 9.95 15.08 16.27
CA ARG A 63 9.91 13.73 16.84
C ARG A 63 8.48 13.23 16.84
N SER A 64 8.17 12.33 15.93
CA SER A 64 6.87 11.67 15.81
C SER A 64 7.01 10.23 15.32
N LEU A 65 5.93 9.49 15.49
CA LEU A 65 5.70 8.24 14.77
C LEU A 65 5.11 8.58 13.41
N VAL A 66 5.79 8.19 12.34
CA VAL A 66 5.33 8.31 10.96
C VAL A 66 4.91 6.93 10.49
N VAL A 67 3.63 6.78 10.17
CA VAL A 67 3.08 5.56 9.56
C VAL A 67 2.82 5.89 8.09
N LEU A 68 3.65 5.33 7.20
CA LEU A 68 3.46 5.40 5.76
C LEU A 68 2.61 4.22 5.32
N ILE A 69 1.54 4.49 4.58
CA ILE A 69 0.67 3.47 3.98
C ILE A 69 0.69 3.70 2.47
N SER A 70 1.16 2.72 1.70
CA SER A 70 1.26 2.77 0.24
C SER A 70 1.60 1.38 -0.30
N ASP A 71 1.29 1.09 -1.56
CA ASP A 71 1.78 -0.10 -2.27
C ASP A 71 3.31 -0.14 -2.43
N GLY A 72 3.98 1.00 -2.26
CA GLY A 72 5.41 1.16 -2.42
C GLY A 72 5.89 1.01 -3.85
N LEU A 73 5.02 1.10 -4.86
CA LEU A 73 5.39 0.98 -6.27
C LEU A 73 6.18 2.23 -6.73
N GLY A 74 7.00 2.08 -7.77
CA GLY A 74 7.92 3.11 -8.26
C GLY A 74 9.40 2.72 -8.07
N ASP A 75 10.30 3.70 -7.93
CA ASP A 75 11.73 3.44 -7.71
C ASP A 75 12.02 3.04 -6.24
N PRO A 76 12.38 1.76 -5.97
CA PRO A 76 12.64 1.29 -4.61
C PRO A 76 13.86 1.95 -3.97
N GLU A 77 14.83 2.42 -4.76
CA GLU A 77 15.99 3.14 -4.21
C GLU A 77 15.62 4.55 -3.76
N SER A 78 14.86 5.30 -4.56
CA SER A 78 14.37 6.64 -4.20
C SER A 78 13.51 6.58 -2.94
N LEU A 79 12.57 5.62 -2.88
CA LEU A 79 11.73 5.40 -1.71
C LEU A 79 12.56 4.99 -0.48
N GLY A 80 13.48 4.03 -0.64
CA GLY A 80 14.38 3.60 0.43
C GLY A 80 15.24 4.73 1.00
N LYS A 81 15.72 5.66 0.15
CA LYS A 81 16.46 6.86 0.57
C LYS A 81 15.56 7.86 1.30
N ALA A 82 14.32 8.05 0.87
CA ALA A 82 13.37 8.93 1.53
C ALA A 82 13.00 8.41 2.93
N LEU A 83 12.73 7.11 3.05
CA LEU A 83 12.49 6.40 4.31
C LEU A 83 13.69 6.50 5.27
N ALA A 84 14.91 6.33 4.75
CA ALA A 84 16.14 6.53 5.53
C ALA A 84 16.26 7.98 6.05
N SER A 85 15.85 8.96 5.25
CA SER A 85 15.91 10.37 5.60
C SER A 85 14.94 10.72 6.74
N LEU A 86 13.75 10.12 6.77
CA LEU A 86 12.82 10.22 7.91
C LEU A 86 13.48 9.72 9.21
N ARG A 87 14.15 8.57 9.16
CA ARG A 87 14.90 8.03 10.31
C ARG A 87 16.04 8.93 10.75
N ALA A 88 16.78 9.51 9.80
CA ALA A 88 17.85 10.46 10.09
C ALA A 88 17.33 11.73 10.81
N GLN A 89 16.10 12.13 10.54
CA GLN A 89 15.40 13.21 11.26
C GLN A 89 14.85 12.78 12.64
N ARG A 90 15.23 11.61 13.15
CA ARG A 90 14.78 11.04 14.44
C ARG A 90 13.28 10.73 14.50
N GLN A 91 12.63 10.55 13.36
CA GLN A 91 11.28 9.99 13.30
C GLN A 91 11.34 8.49 13.61
N GLU A 92 10.33 7.98 14.31
CA GLU A 92 10.06 6.56 14.30
C GLU A 92 9.22 6.26 13.05
N VAL A 93 9.63 5.29 12.24
CA VAL A 93 9.02 5.07 10.92
C VAL A 93 8.48 3.65 10.85
N VAL A 94 7.21 3.57 10.47
CA VAL A 94 6.51 2.34 10.13
C VAL A 94 6.10 2.46 8.67
N PHE A 95 6.42 1.46 7.86
CA PHE A 95 5.96 1.34 6.48
C PHE A 95 5.02 0.14 6.37
N LEU A 96 3.74 0.42 6.10
CA LEU A 96 2.72 -0.56 5.81
C LEU A 96 2.54 -0.61 4.30
N GLN A 97 3.11 -1.66 3.70
CA GLN A 97 3.00 -1.91 2.27
C GLN A 97 1.71 -2.67 1.99
N ILE A 98 0.80 -2.11 1.19
CA ILE A 98 -0.48 -2.75 0.84
C ILE A 98 -0.45 -3.17 -0.63
N LEU A 99 -0.52 -4.47 -0.91
CA LEU A 99 -0.58 -5.01 -2.28
C LEU A 99 -1.90 -5.75 -2.50
N ASP A 100 -2.36 -5.84 -3.75
CA ASP A 100 -3.49 -6.71 -4.06
C ASP A 100 -3.03 -8.18 -4.18
N PRO A 101 -3.80 -9.17 -3.68
CA PRO A 101 -3.49 -10.59 -3.92
C PRO A 101 -3.27 -10.92 -5.40
N ASP A 102 -4.01 -10.28 -6.30
CA ASP A 102 -3.86 -10.49 -7.74
C ASP A 102 -2.52 -9.95 -8.28
N GLU A 103 -1.90 -8.96 -7.62
CA GLU A 103 -0.55 -8.50 -7.95
C GLU A 103 0.52 -9.50 -7.47
N ILE A 104 0.29 -10.19 -6.36
CA ILE A 104 1.25 -11.17 -5.82
C ILE A 104 1.17 -12.48 -6.59
N ASP A 105 -0.04 -13.01 -6.74
CA ASP A 105 -0.27 -14.35 -7.32
C ASP A 105 -0.36 -14.30 -8.84
N PHE A 106 -0.70 -13.14 -9.41
CA PHE A 106 -0.94 -12.93 -10.83
C PHE A 106 -1.78 -14.08 -11.46
N PRO A 107 -3.01 -14.34 -10.98
CA PRO A 107 -3.80 -15.51 -11.36
C PRO A 107 -4.45 -15.39 -12.76
N PHE A 108 -3.88 -14.58 -13.64
CA PHE A 108 -4.39 -14.34 -14.98
C PHE A 108 -3.85 -15.40 -15.96
N HIS A 109 -4.75 -15.97 -16.77
CA HIS A 109 -4.45 -17.09 -17.67
C HIS A 109 -4.77 -16.83 -19.15
N ASP A 110 -5.47 -15.73 -19.43
CA ASP A 110 -5.96 -15.30 -20.75
C ASP A 110 -5.21 -14.06 -21.24
N ARG A 111 -5.54 -13.57 -22.45
CA ARG A 111 -5.07 -12.26 -22.93
C ARG A 111 -5.62 -11.18 -22.00
N ILE A 112 -4.73 -10.46 -21.32
CA ILE A 112 -5.11 -9.35 -20.47
C ILE A 112 -4.94 -8.08 -21.29
N GLU A 113 -5.95 -7.24 -21.29
CA GLU A 113 -5.81 -5.85 -21.69
C GLU A 113 -5.14 -5.13 -20.52
N PHE A 114 -3.84 -4.89 -20.62
CA PHE A 114 -3.20 -3.93 -19.72
C PHE A 114 -3.72 -2.56 -20.11
N ARG A 115 -4.57 -2.03 -19.24
CA ARG A 115 -4.93 -0.62 -19.27
C ARG A 115 -3.99 0.08 -18.32
N ASP A 116 -3.22 1.01 -18.87
CA ASP A 116 -2.48 1.94 -18.03
C ASP A 116 -3.51 2.70 -17.17
N LEU A 117 -3.37 2.60 -15.84
CA LEU A 117 -4.21 3.34 -14.89
C LEU A 117 -4.07 4.85 -15.09
N GLU A 118 -2.96 5.29 -15.69
CA GLU A 118 -2.59 6.68 -15.95
C GLU A 118 -2.97 7.16 -17.37
N ASN A 119 -3.14 6.24 -18.32
CA ASN A 119 -3.49 6.56 -19.71
C ASN A 119 -4.55 5.60 -20.27
N THR A 120 -5.81 5.98 -20.09
CA THR A 120 -6.99 5.22 -20.55
C THR A 120 -7.02 4.90 -22.06
N GLU A 121 -6.20 5.59 -22.87
CA GLU A 121 -6.07 5.40 -24.32
C GLU A 121 -4.98 4.36 -24.67
N HIS A 122 -4.04 4.07 -23.75
CA HIS A 122 -3.02 3.05 -23.93
C HIS A 122 -3.55 1.69 -23.47
N ARG A 123 -3.84 0.85 -24.47
CA ARG A 123 -4.35 -0.51 -24.30
C ARG A 123 -3.39 -1.46 -25.00
N GLU A 124 -2.68 -2.26 -24.22
CA GLU A 124 -1.81 -3.29 -24.77
C GLU A 124 -2.40 -4.66 -24.44
N ILE A 125 -2.75 -5.42 -25.48
CA ILE A 125 -3.23 -6.80 -25.32
C ILE A 125 -2.01 -7.70 -25.30
N ILE A 126 -1.66 -8.18 -24.11
CA ILE A 126 -0.48 -9.02 -23.94
C ILE A 126 -0.89 -10.40 -23.43
N ASP A 127 -0.16 -11.41 -23.89
CA ASP A 127 -0.27 -12.76 -23.36
C ASP A 127 0.25 -12.79 -21.92
N SER A 128 -0.68 -12.95 -20.98
CA SER A 128 -0.41 -13.01 -19.54
C SER A 128 0.69 -14.00 -19.18
N ARG A 129 0.79 -15.12 -19.91
CA ARG A 129 1.78 -16.17 -19.63
C ARG A 129 3.20 -15.72 -19.94
N GLN A 130 3.39 -14.80 -20.89
CA GLN A 130 4.70 -14.31 -21.29
C GLN A 130 5.21 -13.22 -20.33
N ILE A 131 4.32 -12.42 -19.75
CA ILE A 131 4.68 -11.35 -18.81
C ILE A 131 4.74 -11.83 -17.36
N ARG A 132 3.88 -12.78 -16.97
CA ARG A 132 3.73 -13.22 -15.58
C ARG A 132 5.06 -13.46 -14.87
N SER A 133 5.92 -14.30 -15.44
CA SER A 133 7.20 -14.65 -14.81
C SER A 133 8.10 -13.43 -14.62
N ARG A 134 8.15 -12.52 -15.61
CA ARG A 134 8.95 -11.29 -15.53
C ARG A 134 8.39 -10.31 -14.52
N TYR A 135 7.07 -10.17 -14.48
CA TYR A 135 6.39 -9.28 -13.54
C TYR A 135 6.59 -9.75 -12.10
N ILE A 136 6.32 -11.03 -11.80
CA ILE A 136 6.53 -11.60 -10.46
C ILE A 136 7.98 -11.46 -10.03
N GLU A 137 8.94 -11.76 -10.92
CA GLU A 137 10.36 -11.61 -10.61
C GLU A 137 10.74 -10.14 -10.34
N SER A 138 10.18 -9.21 -11.12
CA SER A 138 10.38 -7.77 -10.92
C SER A 138 9.81 -7.30 -9.58
N LEU A 139 8.58 -7.70 -9.24
CA LEU A 139 7.93 -7.38 -7.98
C LEU A 139 8.68 -7.97 -6.78
N GLN A 140 9.16 -9.22 -6.88
CA GLN A 140 9.97 -9.85 -5.84
C GLN A 140 11.28 -9.10 -5.62
N ARG A 141 11.98 -8.72 -6.70
CA ARG A 141 13.23 -7.93 -6.63
C ARG A 141 12.98 -6.54 -6.03
N HIS A 142 11.89 -5.90 -6.42
CA HIS A 142 11.43 -4.62 -5.88
C HIS A 142 11.20 -4.70 -4.37
N ASN A 143 10.37 -5.64 -3.92
CA ASN A 143 10.04 -5.84 -2.51
C ASN A 143 11.27 -6.21 -1.68
N ALA A 144 12.16 -7.05 -2.20
CA ALA A 144 13.42 -7.40 -1.53
C ALA A 144 14.33 -6.17 -1.33
N THR A 145 14.34 -5.25 -2.31
CA THR A 145 15.12 -4.00 -2.25
C THR A 145 14.57 -3.07 -1.18
N LEU A 146 13.24 -2.90 -1.13
CA LEU A 146 12.55 -2.11 -0.10
C LEU A 146 12.75 -2.70 1.30
N GLU A 147 12.59 -4.02 1.44
CA GLU A 147 12.80 -4.71 2.71
C GLU A 147 14.23 -4.51 3.21
N ALA A 148 15.23 -4.69 2.34
CA ALA A 148 16.63 -4.50 2.69
C ALA A 148 16.90 -3.04 3.12
N ALA A 149 16.30 -2.07 2.43
CA ALA A 149 16.39 -0.66 2.81
C ALA A 149 15.73 -0.39 4.17
N CYS A 150 14.54 -0.93 4.43
CA CYS A 150 13.84 -0.76 5.70
C CYS A 150 14.63 -1.37 6.87
N ARG A 151 15.09 -2.61 6.71
CA ARG A 151 15.91 -3.32 7.71
C ARG A 151 17.19 -2.57 8.04
N ARG A 152 17.92 -2.10 7.03
CA ARG A 152 19.16 -1.33 7.20
C ARG A 152 18.93 -0.05 8.03
N ASN A 153 17.77 0.58 7.89
CA ASN A 153 17.43 1.84 8.54
C ASN A 153 16.61 1.68 9.83
N ARG A 154 16.38 0.44 10.29
CA ARG A 154 15.53 0.13 11.45
C ARG A 154 14.13 0.75 11.31
N ILE A 155 13.50 0.46 10.19
CA ILE A 155 12.13 0.83 9.87
C ILE A 155 11.29 -0.42 10.01
N ASP A 156 10.20 -0.34 10.77
CA ASP A 156 9.24 -1.43 10.88
C ASP A 156 8.50 -1.53 9.54
N HIS A 157 8.65 -2.64 8.82
CA HIS A 157 8.02 -2.87 7.52
C HIS A 157 7.08 -4.06 7.62
N ALA A 158 5.84 -3.88 7.19
CA ALA A 158 4.87 -4.96 7.09
C ALA A 158 4.22 -4.95 5.71
N LEU A 159 4.15 -6.12 5.09
CA LEU A 159 3.44 -6.33 3.84
C LEU A 159 2.08 -6.94 4.16
N ILE A 160 1.03 -6.26 3.71
CA ILE A 160 -0.38 -6.58 3.94
C ILE A 160 -1.02 -6.73 2.57
N THR A 161 -1.90 -7.72 2.40
CA THR A 161 -2.76 -7.75 1.21
C THR A 161 -4.11 -7.12 1.45
N SER A 162 -4.69 -6.58 0.37
CA SER A 162 -5.99 -5.89 0.39
C SER A 162 -7.17 -6.78 0.83
N ASP A 163 -7.03 -8.11 0.77
CA ASP A 163 -8.04 -9.10 1.20
C ASP A 163 -8.04 -9.36 2.71
N VAL A 164 -7.06 -8.86 3.46
CA VAL A 164 -7.02 -8.97 4.92
C VAL A 164 -7.85 -7.85 5.56
N PRO A 165 -8.80 -8.14 6.47
CA PRO A 165 -9.52 -7.11 7.20
C PRO A 165 -8.54 -6.16 7.92
N VAL A 166 -8.72 -4.85 7.72
CA VAL A 166 -7.83 -3.80 8.28
C VAL A 166 -7.63 -3.93 9.79
N VAL A 167 -8.68 -4.32 10.52
CA VAL A 167 -8.64 -4.52 11.98
C VAL A 167 -7.66 -5.63 12.35
N ASP A 168 -7.65 -6.73 11.60
CA ASP A 168 -6.80 -7.88 11.85
C ASP A 168 -5.34 -7.57 11.50
N ALA A 169 -5.11 -6.92 10.35
CA ALA A 169 -3.78 -6.46 9.94
C ALA A 169 -3.17 -5.52 10.99
N LEU A 170 -3.94 -4.54 11.46
CA LEU A 170 -3.48 -3.59 12.47
C LEU A 170 -3.25 -4.26 13.83
N ALA A 171 -4.14 -5.16 14.26
CA ALA A 171 -3.99 -5.88 15.52
C ALA A 171 -2.71 -6.73 15.53
N ARG A 172 -2.43 -7.45 14.44
CA ARG A 172 -1.20 -8.22 14.25
C ARG A 172 0.03 -7.32 14.30
N PHE A 173 0.01 -6.21 13.56
CA PHE A 173 1.10 -5.23 13.54
C PHE A 173 1.42 -4.69 14.95
N VAL A 174 0.40 -4.28 15.71
CA VAL A 174 0.58 -3.76 17.08
C VAL A 174 1.13 -4.83 18.03
N ALA A 175 0.65 -6.07 17.93
CA ALA A 175 1.13 -7.18 18.74
C ALA A 175 2.63 -7.45 18.52
N LEU A 176 3.06 -7.45 17.27
CA LEU A 176 4.46 -7.68 16.89
C LEU A 176 5.38 -6.56 17.37
N ARG A 177 4.94 -5.30 17.23
CA ARG A 177 5.73 -4.15 17.67
C ARG A 177 5.94 -4.14 19.19
N ARG A 178 4.96 -4.60 19.98
CA ARG A 178 5.10 -4.80 21.43
C ARG A 178 6.11 -5.88 21.81
N GLY A 179 6.39 -6.82 20.91
CA GLY A 179 7.26 -7.98 21.15
C GLY A 179 8.76 -7.78 20.82
N GLY A 180 9.17 -6.62 20.27
CA GLY A 180 10.60 -6.36 19.98
C GLY A 180 10.91 -5.66 18.65
N GLY A 181 9.91 -5.10 17.96
CA GLY A 181 10.08 -4.44 16.66
C GLY A 181 10.04 -5.42 15.48
N VAL A 182 9.57 -4.94 14.32
CA VAL A 182 9.36 -5.77 13.12
C VAL A 182 10.52 -5.51 12.16
N SER A 183 11.67 -6.16 12.41
CA SER A 183 12.83 -6.05 11.52
C SER A 183 12.77 -7.11 10.40
N GLY A 184 11.98 -6.84 9.36
CA GLY A 184 11.86 -7.66 8.15
C GLY A 184 10.46 -7.54 7.53
N ALA A 185 10.32 -7.81 6.23
CA ALA A 185 9.03 -7.78 5.55
C ALA A 185 8.19 -8.96 6.06
N LEU A 186 7.39 -8.72 7.11
CA LEU A 186 6.47 -9.73 7.59
C LEU A 186 5.24 -9.68 6.71
N SER A 187 5.02 -10.72 5.91
CA SER A 187 3.73 -10.97 5.28
C SER A 187 2.74 -11.30 6.40
N LEU A 188 1.79 -10.40 6.64
CA LEU A 188 0.76 -10.59 7.67
C LEU A 188 -0.29 -11.65 7.28
N ASN A 189 -0.14 -12.24 6.09
CA ASN A 189 -1.08 -13.15 5.45
C ASN A 189 -0.95 -14.60 5.90
N ASN A 190 0.08 -14.98 6.67
CA ASN A 190 0.20 -16.37 7.11
C ASN A 190 -0.83 -16.69 8.22
N PRO A 191 -1.77 -17.62 8.00
CA PRO A 191 -2.79 -18.01 8.98
C PRO A 191 -2.28 -18.97 10.07
N ALA A 192 -0.98 -19.28 10.11
CA ALA A 192 -0.41 -20.15 11.15
C ALA A 192 -0.25 -19.44 12.52
N ALA A 193 -1.37 -19.10 13.16
CA ALA A 193 -1.57 -19.05 14.61
C ALA A 193 -3.08 -19.28 14.89
N PRO A 194 -3.44 -19.99 15.97
CA PRO A 194 -4.48 -21.02 15.93
C PRO A 194 -5.90 -20.47 15.91
N ASP A 195 -6.70 -21.12 15.07
CA ASP A 195 -8.14 -21.31 15.18
C ASP A 195 -9.01 -20.05 15.31
N SER A 196 -9.44 -19.52 14.17
CA SER A 196 -10.84 -19.07 14.03
C SER A 196 -11.20 -19.04 12.55
N THR A 197 -12.14 -19.90 12.17
CA THR A 197 -12.77 -19.97 10.85
C THR A 197 -13.28 -18.59 10.39
N PRO A 198 -12.87 -18.08 9.21
CA PRO A 198 -13.45 -16.87 8.64
C PRO A 198 -14.78 -17.17 7.89
N PRO A 199 -15.74 -16.24 7.86
CA PRO A 199 -17.02 -16.43 7.20
C PRO A 199 -16.91 -16.35 5.67
N THR A 200 -17.70 -17.16 4.98
CA THR A 200 -17.79 -17.21 3.52
C THR A 200 -18.48 -15.96 2.97
N TYR A 201 -17.78 -15.17 2.15
CA TYR A 201 -18.39 -14.16 1.28
C TYR A 201 -18.11 -14.46 -0.19
N LYS A 202 -19.12 -14.19 -1.01
CA LYS A 202 -19.23 -14.56 -2.43
C LYS A 202 -18.85 -13.34 -3.28
N ALA A 203 -17.72 -13.37 -3.97
CA ALA A 203 -17.33 -12.31 -4.91
C ALA A 203 -17.99 -12.53 -6.29
N VAL A 204 -18.43 -11.44 -6.91
CA VAL A 204 -19.06 -11.41 -8.25
C VAL A 204 -18.00 -10.97 -9.26
N ALA A 205 -17.67 -11.85 -10.21
CA ALA A 205 -16.86 -11.51 -11.37
C ALA A 205 -17.78 -11.07 -12.52
N SER A 206 -17.58 -9.85 -13.04
CA SER A 206 -18.25 -9.39 -14.26
C SER A 206 -17.55 -9.96 -15.49
N LYS A 207 -18.21 -10.93 -16.12
CA LYS A 207 -17.83 -11.51 -17.41
C LYS A 207 -18.37 -10.58 -18.51
N LEU A 208 -17.51 -9.95 -19.30
CA LEU A 208 -17.94 -9.40 -20.58
C LEU A 208 -17.87 -10.52 -21.62
N SER A 209 -19.06 -11.06 -21.91
CA SER A 209 -19.32 -12.01 -22.97
C SER A 209 -18.86 -11.45 -24.32
N SER A 210 -18.03 -12.22 -25.02
CA SER A 210 -18.04 -12.18 -26.47
C SER A 210 -19.41 -12.62 -26.99
N SER A 211 -19.99 -11.86 -27.91
CA SER A 211 -20.92 -12.41 -28.90
C SER A 211 -20.45 -12.07 -30.31
N PRO A 212 -20.70 -12.97 -31.29
CA PRO A 212 -20.07 -12.95 -32.60
C PRO A 212 -21.12 -12.71 -33.69
N GLU A 213 -21.35 -11.46 -34.10
CA GLU A 213 -22.13 -11.16 -35.31
C GLU A 213 -21.61 -9.86 -35.94
N ASP A 214 -20.85 -9.97 -37.03
CA ASP A 214 -21.13 -9.25 -38.28
C ASP A 214 -20.11 -9.62 -39.37
N ILE A 215 -20.44 -10.68 -40.12
CA ILE A 215 -20.07 -10.78 -41.53
C ILE A 215 -21.29 -10.31 -42.32
N SER A 216 -21.04 -9.47 -43.32
CA SER A 216 -21.94 -9.04 -44.42
C SER A 216 -22.75 -7.77 -44.19
N SER A 217 -22.26 -6.62 -44.67
CA SER A 217 -22.76 -6.01 -45.93
C SER A 217 -22.25 -4.58 -46.15
N ARG A 218 -21.31 -4.40 -47.09
CA ARG A 218 -21.34 -3.49 -48.26
C ARG A 218 -19.94 -3.26 -48.83
#